data_AF-A0A937PH16-F1
#
_entry.id   AF-A0A937PH16-F1
#
_cell.length_a   1.000
_cell.length_b   1.000
_cell.length_c   1.000
_cell.angle_alpha   90.00
_cell.angle_beta   90.00
_cell.angle_gamma   90.00
#
_symmetry.space_group_name_H-M   'P 1'
#
loop_
_entity.id
_entity.type
_entity.pdbx_description
1 polymer ?
#
loop_
_entity_poly.entity_id
_entity_poly.type
_entity_poly.pdbx_seq_one_letter_code
_entity_poly.pdbx_strand_id
1 'polypeptide(L)'
;MKRLLCFLFISLLLSGCATTSKYPGTIGKTDIRKLVILGEHISQETAQQYANTFNARVFYSPSRGAIADSISNSLRGTIGPSSAMRHLIAELESMNNTSGHWELIVPKIGKRYFLVTLRNMEDKAVVNSAGEVYLPESPPNNQIDNEVKRVFGNSWHTKYQNP
;
A
#
# COMPACT_ATOMS: atom_id res chain seq x y z
N MET A 1 20.52 5.07 -52.06
CA MET A 1 20.40 5.62 -50.69
C MET A 1 18.95 5.53 -50.18
N LYS A 2 18.39 4.33 -49.99
CA LYS A 2 17.00 4.14 -49.51
C LYS A 2 16.87 3.15 -48.34
N ARG A 3 17.96 2.47 -47.94
CA ARG A 3 17.96 1.45 -46.88
C ARG A 3 18.35 1.96 -45.49
N LEU A 4 18.95 3.16 -45.40
CA LEU A 4 19.40 3.73 -44.13
C LEU A 4 18.26 4.40 -43.34
N LEU A 5 17.21 4.85 -44.02
CA LEU A 5 16.12 5.60 -43.38
C LEU A 5 15.15 4.71 -42.59
N CYS A 6 15.02 3.43 -42.96
CA CYS A 6 14.15 2.48 -42.25
C CYS A 6 14.72 2.01 -40.92
N PHE A 7 16.06 1.98 -40.75
CA PHE A 7 16.67 1.55 -39.49
C PHE A 7 16.48 2.59 -38.36
N LEU A 8 16.45 3.88 -38.72
CA LEU A 8 16.25 4.97 -37.76
C LEU A 8 14.80 5.09 -37.27
N PHE A 9 13.83 4.58 -38.03
CA PHE A 9 12.42 4.55 -37.63
C PHE A 9 12.07 3.40 -36.67
N ILE A 10 12.81 2.29 -36.71
CA ILE A 10 12.56 1.15 -35.82
C ILE A 10 13.10 1.42 -34.40
N SER A 11 14.18 2.20 -34.27
CA SER A 11 14.70 2.61 -32.95
C SER A 11 13.79 3.59 -32.19
N LEU A 12 12.91 4.31 -32.90
CA LEU A 12 11.95 5.27 -32.30
C LEU A 12 10.65 4.60 -31.82
N LEU A 13 10.36 3.37 -32.27
CA LEU A 13 9.21 2.58 -31.79
C LEU A 13 9.54 1.71 -30.56
N LEU A 14 10.83 1.54 -30.26
CA LEU A 14 11.33 0.73 -29.13
C LEU A 14 11.67 1.56 -27.88
N SER A 15 11.63 2.89 -27.94
CA SER A 15 11.34 3.68 -26.74
C SER A 15 9.86 3.53 -26.42
N GLY A 16 9.45 2.32 -26.08
CA GLY A 16 8.29 2.12 -25.23
C GLY A 16 8.55 3.04 -24.06
N CYS A 17 7.85 4.18 -24.04
CA CYS A 17 7.57 4.89 -22.83
C CYS A 17 6.92 3.85 -21.94
N ALA A 18 7.74 3.12 -21.19
CA ALA A 18 7.34 2.64 -19.89
C ALA A 18 6.86 3.91 -19.22
N THR A 19 5.54 4.14 -19.30
CA THR A 19 4.84 4.98 -18.37
C THR A 19 5.14 4.31 -17.05
N THR A 20 6.25 4.74 -16.43
CA THR A 20 6.49 4.50 -15.03
C THR A 20 5.21 4.97 -14.38
N SER A 21 4.46 4.01 -13.86
CA SER A 21 3.21 4.28 -13.17
C SER A 21 3.48 5.48 -12.27
N LYS A 22 2.83 6.62 -12.55
CA LYS A 22 3.07 7.88 -11.81
C LYS A 22 2.70 7.73 -10.33
N TYR A 23 2.13 6.58 -9.95
CA TYR A 23 1.67 6.23 -8.63
C TYR A 23 2.13 4.83 -8.25
N PRO A 24 2.29 4.55 -6.95
CA PRO A 24 2.93 3.32 -6.52
C PRO A 24 2.21 2.05 -6.92
N GLY A 25 3.00 1.04 -7.28
CA GLY A 25 2.51 -0.26 -7.74
C GLY A 25 2.08 -1.13 -6.57
N THR A 26 0.94 -1.77 -6.71
CA THR A 26 0.72 -3.03 -6.02
C THR A 26 1.61 -4.09 -6.68
N ILE A 27 2.28 -4.92 -5.89
CA ILE A 27 3.07 -6.05 -6.40
C ILE A 27 2.61 -7.33 -5.69
N GLY A 28 2.55 -8.44 -6.43
CA GLY A 28 2.02 -9.72 -5.93
C GLY A 28 0.82 -10.22 -6.73
N LYS A 29 0.19 -11.30 -6.27
CA LYS A 29 -0.90 -11.96 -7.01
C LYS A 29 -2.23 -11.22 -6.83
N THR A 30 -2.96 -11.04 -7.92
CA THR A 30 -4.18 -10.22 -7.99
C THR A 30 -5.37 -10.85 -7.25
N ASP A 31 -5.40 -12.18 -7.13
CA ASP A 31 -6.54 -12.94 -6.58
C ASP A 31 -6.38 -13.32 -5.09
N ILE A 32 -5.51 -12.60 -4.38
CA ILE A 32 -5.24 -12.88 -2.97
C ILE A 32 -5.88 -11.79 -2.12
N ARG A 33 -6.81 -12.19 -1.25
CA ARG A 33 -7.44 -11.34 -0.21
C ARG A 33 -6.50 -11.03 0.95
N LYS A 34 -5.20 -11.07 0.69
CA LYS A 34 -4.13 -10.75 1.63
C LYS A 34 -3.41 -9.54 1.10
N LEU A 35 -3.43 -8.47 1.87
CA LEU A 35 -2.79 -7.20 1.54
C LEU A 35 -1.74 -6.88 2.60
N VAL A 36 -0.49 -6.79 2.19
CA VAL A 36 0.61 -6.31 3.04
C VAL A 36 0.73 -4.81 2.86
N ILE A 37 0.73 -4.05 3.96
CA ILE A 37 0.84 -2.59 3.93
C ILE A 37 2.22 -2.18 4.45
N LEU A 38 3.08 -1.66 3.58
CA LEU A 38 4.45 -1.24 3.93
C LEU A 38 4.60 0.28 4.10
N GLY A 39 3.77 1.08 3.43
CA GLY A 39 3.80 2.53 3.51
C GLY A 39 4.67 3.19 2.45
N GLU A 40 5.31 4.32 2.77
CA GLU A 40 6.04 5.14 1.79
C GLU A 40 7.55 5.07 1.95
N HIS A 41 8.26 5.39 0.86
CA HIS A 41 9.72 5.36 0.77
C HIS A 41 10.31 3.95 0.95
N ILE A 42 9.60 2.94 0.43
CA ILE A 42 9.97 1.53 0.52
C ILE A 42 10.69 1.11 -0.76
N SER A 43 11.80 0.38 -0.67
CA SER A 43 12.47 -0.12 -1.88
C SER A 43 11.62 -1.19 -2.57
N GLN A 44 11.73 -1.30 -3.89
CA GLN A 44 11.02 -2.34 -4.64
C GLN A 44 11.47 -3.75 -4.22
N GLU A 45 12.75 -3.94 -3.90
CA GLU A 45 13.29 -5.20 -3.39
C GLU A 45 12.61 -5.62 -2.09
N THR A 46 12.48 -4.69 -1.13
CA THR A 46 11.76 -4.94 0.12
C THR A 46 10.29 -5.28 -0.16
N ALA A 47 9.61 -4.52 -1.03
CA ALA A 47 8.23 -4.83 -1.39
C ALA A 47 8.07 -6.23 -2.00
N GLN A 48 8.98 -6.63 -2.89
CA GLN A 48 8.98 -7.96 -3.49
C GLN A 48 9.25 -9.07 -2.45
N GLN A 49 10.16 -8.83 -1.51
CA GLN A 49 10.43 -9.76 -0.42
C GLN A 49 9.16 -10.01 0.40
N TYR A 50 8.46 -8.97 0.83
CA TYR A 50 7.19 -9.11 1.57
C TYR A 50 6.09 -9.79 0.74
N ALA A 51 6.02 -9.49 -0.56
CA ALA A 51 5.06 -10.14 -1.47
C ALA A 51 5.28 -11.66 -1.50
N ASN A 52 6.54 -12.08 -1.56
CA ASN A 52 6.93 -13.49 -1.58
C ASN A 52 6.73 -14.16 -0.21
N THR A 53 7.20 -13.53 0.87
CA THR A 53 7.11 -14.07 2.24
C THR A 53 5.67 -14.36 2.64
N PHE A 54 4.76 -13.45 2.34
CA PHE A 54 3.35 -13.57 2.73
C PHE A 54 2.46 -14.14 1.63
N ASN A 55 3.01 -14.41 0.44
CA ASN A 55 2.26 -14.74 -0.78
C ASN A 55 1.02 -13.84 -0.90
N ALA A 56 1.26 -12.53 -0.94
CA ALA A 56 0.23 -11.52 -0.78
C ALA A 56 0.44 -10.34 -1.75
N ARG A 57 -0.63 -9.56 -1.98
CA ARG A 57 -0.50 -8.27 -2.64
C ARG A 57 0.17 -7.30 -1.67
N VAL A 58 1.07 -6.45 -2.14
CA VAL A 58 1.78 -5.48 -1.30
C VAL A 58 1.44 -4.07 -1.74
N PHE A 59 1.01 -3.24 -0.79
CA PHE A 59 0.82 -1.81 -0.94
C PHE A 59 2.04 -1.06 -0.39
N TYR A 60 2.76 -0.36 -1.27
CA TYR A 60 3.92 0.45 -0.90
C TYR A 60 4.09 1.63 -1.85
N SER A 61 4.79 2.70 -1.43
CA SER A 61 5.28 3.78 -2.29
C SER A 61 6.80 3.72 -2.43
N PRO A 62 7.36 3.65 -3.65
CA PRO A 62 8.80 3.59 -3.84
C PRO A 62 9.49 4.87 -3.35
N SER A 63 10.68 4.74 -2.75
CA SER A 63 11.54 5.91 -2.48
C SER A 63 11.93 6.56 -3.81
N ARG A 64 11.88 7.90 -3.85
CA ARG A 64 12.23 8.69 -5.04
C ARG A 64 13.63 9.31 -4.92
N GLY A 65 14.45 8.84 -3.98
CA GLY A 65 15.77 9.36 -3.65
C GLY A 65 15.73 10.52 -2.63
N ALA A 66 16.87 10.81 -2.01
CA ALA A 66 16.97 11.69 -0.83
C ALA A 66 16.41 13.12 -1.02
N ILE A 67 16.56 13.70 -2.21
CA ILE A 67 16.11 15.06 -2.50
C ILE A 67 14.58 15.15 -2.59
N ALA A 68 13.95 14.18 -3.27
CA ALA A 68 12.49 14.13 -3.39
C ALA A 68 11.82 13.81 -2.04
N ASP A 69 12.47 12.98 -1.22
CA ASP A 69 11.98 12.58 0.10
C ASP A 69 12.05 13.75 1.11
N SER A 70 13.09 14.59 1.03
CA SER A 70 13.24 15.84 1.81
C SER A 70 12.10 16.85 1.54
N ILE A 71 11.80 17.11 0.27
CA ILE A 71 10.74 18.03 -0.16
C ILE A 71 9.36 17.51 0.30
N SER A 72 9.13 16.20 0.15
CA SER A 72 7.89 15.55 0.61
C SER A 72 7.69 15.66 2.12
N ASN A 73 8.75 15.53 2.92
CA ASN A 73 8.67 15.63 4.37
C ASN A 73 8.36 17.04 4.87
N SER A 74 8.87 18.07 4.19
CA SER A 74 8.59 19.47 4.51
C SER A 74 7.12 19.84 4.24
N LEU A 75 6.52 19.31 3.17
CA LEU A 75 5.15 19.62 2.74
C LEU A 75 4.06 18.82 3.50
N ARG A 76 4.42 17.71 4.15
CA ARG A 76 3.48 16.86 4.91
C ARG A 76 2.84 17.57 6.11
N GLY A 77 3.44 18.64 6.63
CA GLY A 77 2.88 19.40 7.75
C GLY A 77 1.65 20.26 7.40
N THR A 78 1.37 20.48 6.11
CA THR A 78 0.40 21.50 5.66
C THR A 78 -0.64 21.00 4.67
N ILE A 79 -0.46 19.82 4.07
CA ILE A 79 -1.21 19.39 2.87
C ILE A 79 -1.79 17.98 3.04
N GLY A 80 -2.64 17.76 4.05
CA GLY A 80 -3.52 16.58 4.16
C GLY A 80 -2.84 15.19 4.00
N PRO A 81 -3.63 14.13 3.70
CA PRO A 81 -3.08 12.82 3.41
C PRO A 81 -2.32 12.83 2.08
N SER A 82 -1.20 12.10 2.03
CA SER A 82 -0.40 11.95 0.82
C SER A 82 -1.18 11.24 -0.30
N SER A 83 -0.70 11.36 -1.54
CA SER A 83 -1.30 10.65 -2.68
C SER A 83 -1.36 9.14 -2.47
N ALA A 84 -0.29 8.54 -1.93
CA ALA A 84 -0.27 7.11 -1.65
C ALA A 84 -1.26 6.74 -0.53
N MET A 85 -1.39 7.58 0.50
CA MET A 85 -2.34 7.32 1.59
C MET A 85 -3.79 7.37 1.11
N ARG A 86 -4.13 8.35 0.26
CA ARG A 86 -5.46 8.41 -0.37
C ARG A 86 -5.78 7.16 -1.19
N HIS A 87 -4.79 6.61 -1.88
CA HIS A 87 -4.97 5.35 -2.63
C HIS A 87 -5.16 4.16 -1.70
N LEU A 88 -4.44 4.10 -0.58
CA LEU A 88 -4.66 3.04 0.41
C LEU A 88 -6.06 3.14 1.01
N ILE A 89 -6.54 4.35 1.32
CA ILE A 89 -7.90 4.58 1.81
C ILE A 89 -8.92 4.01 0.80
N ALA A 90 -8.79 4.37 -0.48
CA ALA A 90 -9.68 3.86 -1.53
C ALA A 90 -9.62 2.33 -1.67
N GLU A 91 -8.43 1.71 -1.56
CA GLU A 91 -8.27 0.25 -1.59
C GLU A 91 -8.99 -0.40 -0.39
N LEU A 92 -8.82 0.13 0.82
CA LEU A 92 -9.47 -0.37 2.03
C LEU A 92 -11.00 -0.20 1.97
N GLU A 93 -11.49 0.94 1.50
CA GLU A 93 -12.92 1.20 1.29
C GLU A 93 -13.53 0.26 0.24
N SER A 94 -12.76 -0.09 -0.81
CA SER A 94 -13.23 -1.03 -1.83
C SER A 94 -13.54 -2.42 -1.25
N MET A 95 -12.86 -2.82 -0.17
CA MET A 95 -13.09 -4.12 0.50
C MET A 95 -14.52 -4.25 1.00
N ASN A 96 -15.16 -3.12 1.35
CA ASN A 96 -16.54 -3.04 1.81
C ASN A 96 -17.56 -3.59 0.78
N ASN A 97 -17.18 -3.63 -0.50
CA ASN A 97 -18.01 -4.11 -1.61
C ASN A 97 -17.62 -5.51 -2.09
N THR A 98 -16.79 -6.24 -1.35
CA THR A 98 -16.28 -7.55 -1.77
C THR A 98 -16.68 -8.64 -0.77
N SER A 99 -17.20 -9.76 -1.27
CA SER A 99 -17.69 -10.86 -0.44
C SER A 99 -16.56 -11.81 -0.03
N GLY A 100 -16.24 -11.97 1.24
CA GLY A 100 -15.24 -12.96 1.73
C GLY A 100 -14.31 -12.39 2.80
N HIS A 101 -13.37 -13.20 3.27
CA HIS A 101 -12.49 -12.83 4.39
C HIS A 101 -11.20 -12.17 3.89
N TRP A 102 -10.87 -10.99 4.43
CA TRP A 102 -9.64 -10.25 4.14
C TRP A 102 -8.59 -10.43 5.23
N GLU A 103 -7.32 -10.50 4.84
CA GLU A 103 -6.19 -10.47 5.76
C GLU A 103 -5.32 -9.25 5.45
N LEU A 104 -5.30 -8.27 6.35
CA LEU A 104 -4.42 -7.11 6.29
C LEU A 104 -3.16 -7.41 7.11
N ILE A 105 -2.02 -7.52 6.45
CA ILE A 105 -0.75 -7.79 7.11
C ILE A 105 -0.01 -6.46 7.24
N VAL A 106 0.30 -6.06 8.48
CA VAL A 106 0.95 -4.78 8.79
C VAL A 106 2.27 -5.05 9.52
N PRO A 107 3.37 -5.22 8.78
CA PRO A 107 4.72 -5.33 9.33
C PRO A 107 5.14 -4.11 10.15
N LYS A 108 6.23 -4.23 10.91
CA LYS A 108 6.73 -3.13 11.76
C LYS A 108 6.97 -1.84 10.98
N ILE A 109 7.48 -1.96 9.74
CA ILE A 109 7.75 -0.83 8.85
C ILE A 109 6.48 -0.07 8.42
N GLY A 110 5.36 -0.78 8.25
CA GLY A 110 4.09 -0.20 7.81
C GLY A 110 3.20 0.31 8.95
N LYS A 111 3.45 -0.09 10.20
CA LYS A 111 2.58 0.19 11.35
C LYS A 111 2.21 1.66 11.53
N ARG A 112 3.19 2.57 11.51
CA ARG A 112 2.92 4.00 11.70
C ARG A 112 2.08 4.55 10.55
N TYR A 113 2.39 4.14 9.32
CA TYR A 113 1.66 4.56 8.14
C TYR A 113 0.22 4.08 8.16
N PHE A 114 0.00 2.82 8.55
CA PHE A 114 -1.34 2.24 8.70
C PHE A 114 -2.16 2.98 9.76
N LEU A 115 -1.61 3.23 10.95
CA LEU A 115 -2.31 3.98 11.99
C LEU A 115 -2.72 5.39 11.53
N VAL A 116 -1.82 6.11 10.86
CA VAL A 116 -2.14 7.44 10.33
C VAL A 116 -3.20 7.34 9.23
N THR A 117 -3.16 6.30 8.39
CA THR A 117 -4.18 6.06 7.37
C THR A 117 -5.55 5.90 8.01
N LEU A 118 -5.69 5.04 9.03
CA LEU A 118 -6.97 4.84 9.71
C LEU A 118 -7.53 6.14 10.29
N ARG A 119 -6.69 6.96 10.93
CA ARG A 119 -7.10 8.27 11.47
C ARG A 119 -7.61 9.26 10.42
N ASN A 120 -7.26 9.05 9.14
CA ASN A 120 -7.77 9.85 8.02
C ASN A 120 -8.97 9.20 7.32
N MET A 121 -9.44 8.03 7.78
CA MET A 121 -10.64 7.38 7.27
C MET A 121 -11.86 7.72 8.11
N GLU A 122 -13.02 7.77 7.45
CA GLU A 122 -14.31 7.97 8.09
C GLU A 122 -14.68 6.81 9.02
N ASP A 123 -15.51 7.11 10.01
CA ASP A 123 -16.09 6.08 10.88
C ASP A 123 -16.88 5.09 10.04
N LYS A 124 -16.72 3.80 10.33
CA LYS A 124 -17.46 2.70 9.69
C LYS A 124 -17.27 2.60 8.16
N ALA A 125 -16.16 3.07 7.61
CA ALA A 125 -15.91 3.03 6.17
C ALA A 125 -15.88 1.59 5.56
N VAL A 126 -15.61 0.55 6.36
CA VAL A 126 -15.35 -0.83 5.85
C VAL A 126 -16.21 -1.91 6.54
N VAL A 127 -17.34 -1.54 7.14
CA VAL A 127 -18.13 -2.38 8.06
C VAL A 127 -18.88 -3.57 7.46
N ASN A 128 -19.13 -3.60 6.16
CA ASN A 128 -19.85 -4.69 5.49
C ASN A 128 -18.94 -5.86 5.12
N SER A 129 -17.62 -5.70 5.27
CA SER A 129 -16.64 -6.77 5.05
C SER A 129 -16.23 -7.40 6.38
N ALA A 130 -15.59 -8.57 6.31
CA ALA A 130 -14.98 -9.23 7.45
C ALA A 130 -13.51 -9.50 7.16
N GLY A 131 -12.68 -9.44 8.20
CA GLY A 131 -11.26 -9.67 8.03
C GLY A 131 -10.46 -9.65 9.32
N GLU A 132 -9.16 -9.83 9.16
CA GLU A 132 -8.20 -9.74 10.24
C GLU A 132 -7.12 -8.73 9.89
N VAL A 133 -6.70 -7.93 10.88
CA VAL A 133 -5.49 -7.11 10.81
C VAL A 133 -4.39 -7.83 11.59
N TYR A 134 -3.49 -8.48 10.86
CA TYR A 134 -2.35 -9.17 11.42
C TYR A 134 -1.13 -8.26 11.55
N LEU A 135 -0.62 -8.08 12.77
CA LEU A 135 0.57 -7.29 13.09
C LEU A 135 1.70 -8.20 13.61
N PRO A 136 2.46 -8.88 12.72
CA PRO A 136 3.41 -9.93 13.09
C PRO A 136 4.59 -9.48 13.94
N GLU A 137 4.98 -8.21 13.82
CA GLU A 137 6.21 -7.68 14.43
C GLU A 137 5.91 -6.56 15.44
N SER A 138 4.69 -6.52 15.97
CA SER A 138 4.24 -5.48 16.88
C SER A 138 3.70 -6.06 18.18
N PRO A 139 4.02 -5.43 19.33
CA PRO A 139 3.29 -5.72 20.55
C PRO A 139 1.84 -5.21 20.43
N PRO A 140 0.92 -5.74 21.27
CA PRO A 140 -0.45 -5.25 21.38
C PRO A 140 -0.52 -3.72 21.49
N ASN A 141 -1.50 -3.11 20.82
CA ASN A 141 -1.63 -1.66 20.78
C ASN A 141 -3.08 -1.21 20.70
N ASN A 142 -3.61 -0.81 21.86
CA ASN A 142 -4.98 -0.33 22.02
C ASN A 142 -5.35 0.83 21.06
N GLN A 143 -4.41 1.67 20.65
CA GLN A 143 -4.71 2.73 19.68
C GLN A 143 -5.04 2.15 18.32
N ILE A 144 -4.27 1.17 17.84
CA ILE A 144 -4.56 0.49 16.58
C ILE A 144 -5.88 -0.28 16.70
N ASP A 145 -6.09 -0.98 17.82
CA ASP A 145 -7.33 -1.74 18.06
C ASP A 145 -8.57 -0.84 18.00
N ASN A 146 -8.51 0.32 18.64
CA ASN A 146 -9.60 1.29 18.65
C ASN A 146 -9.86 1.88 17.26
N GLU A 147 -8.81 2.25 16.51
CA GLU A 147 -8.96 2.79 15.16
C GLU A 147 -9.48 1.72 14.19
N VAL A 148 -9.03 0.47 14.33
CA VAL A 148 -9.54 -0.65 13.52
C VAL A 148 -11.03 -0.85 13.83
N LYS A 149 -11.42 -0.91 15.10
CA LYS A 149 -12.82 -1.04 15.48
C LYS A 149 -13.68 0.12 14.99
N ARG A 150 -13.15 1.35 15.02
CA ARG A 150 -13.84 2.56 14.53
C ARG A 150 -14.11 2.52 13.03
N VAL A 151 -13.11 2.13 12.24
CA VAL A 151 -13.17 2.15 10.76
C VAL A 151 -13.84 0.90 10.19
N PHE A 152 -13.48 -0.29 10.71
CA PHE A 152 -13.89 -1.57 10.15
C PHE A 152 -15.04 -2.25 10.91
N GLY A 153 -15.38 -1.78 12.11
CA GLY A 153 -16.45 -2.36 12.92
C GLY A 153 -16.08 -3.68 13.61
N ASN A 154 -17.10 -4.43 14.05
CA ASN A 154 -16.93 -5.62 14.90
C ASN A 154 -16.60 -6.90 14.12
N SER A 155 -16.77 -6.91 12.80
CA SER A 155 -16.44 -8.03 11.92
C SER A 155 -14.94 -8.15 11.63
N TRP A 156 -14.15 -7.25 12.21
CA TRP A 156 -12.71 -7.20 12.08
C TRP A 156 -12.00 -7.37 13.41
N HIS A 157 -10.90 -8.11 13.39
CA HIS A 157 -10.11 -8.40 14.59
C HIS A 157 -8.64 -8.10 14.35
N THR A 158 -7.99 -7.51 15.35
CA THR A 158 -6.53 -7.37 15.36
C THR A 158 -5.89 -8.61 15.95
N LYS A 159 -4.81 -9.06 15.32
CA LYS A 159 -4.02 -10.20 15.75
C LYS A 159 -2.57 -9.81 15.83
N TYR A 160 -1.98 -9.97 17.01
CA TYR A 160 -0.56 -9.74 17.26
C TYR A 160 0.15 -11.09 17.34
N GLN A 161 1.36 -11.19 16.81
CA GLN A 161 2.18 -12.37 17.05
C GLN A 161 2.71 -12.26 18.49
N ASN A 162 2.35 -13.23 19.34
CA ASN A 162 2.87 -13.28 20.71
C ASN A 162 4.41 -13.35 20.65
N PRO A 163 5.13 -12.52 21.44
CA PRO A 163 6.57 -12.65 21.60
C PRO A 163 6.96 -14.01 22.19
#